data_AF-A0A4U5MWJ2-F1
#
_entry.id   AF-A0A4U5MWJ2-F1
#
_cell.length_a   1.000
_cell.length_b   1.000
_cell.length_c   1.000
_cell.angle_alpha   90.00
_cell.angle_beta   90.00
_cell.angle_gamma   90.00
#
_symmetry.space_group_name_H-M   'P 1'
#
loop_
_entity.id
_entity.type
_entity.pdbx_description
1 polymer ?
#
loop_
_entity_poly.entity_id
_entity_poly.type
_entity_poly.pdbx_seq_one_letter_code
_entity_poly.pdbx_strand_id
1 'polypeptide(L)'
;MTFYSLGRRFKPNFSAGAVTFVVLLVSPLLAGVYVFATARRRKVPLSNICLFVCVAASAVIGSFPDLFRDKYNPQDNSWLVLVLLCVRSEWHRLLSSFFVPEYISAVRWIDDGFRGLLPLPFNSTPGGNAASPPYFNNKNRASDEQYLRDLEACSFLVELQLDRHYPTRGSDLSTWELIAALPYLDRELSPPMYRSFFIPHLWQEKNVFGMYMLLKRVSM
;
A
#
# COMPACT_ATOMS: atom_id res chain seq x y z
N MET A 1 17.47 22.42 -34.32
CA MET A 1 18.51 21.55 -33.72
C MET A 1 18.45 20.21 -34.42
N THR A 2 19.53 19.78 -35.07
CA THR A 2 19.58 18.62 -35.96
C THR A 2 19.87 17.31 -35.21
N PHE A 3 19.25 16.21 -35.64
CA PHE A 3 19.41 14.84 -35.10
C PHE A 3 20.86 14.36 -34.96
N TYR A 4 21.81 15.00 -35.64
CA TYR A 4 23.25 14.77 -35.52
C TYR A 4 23.84 15.13 -34.14
N SER A 5 23.21 16.02 -33.36
CA SER A 5 23.70 16.40 -32.03
C SER A 5 23.18 15.52 -30.89
N LEU A 6 22.07 14.80 -31.09
CA LEU A 6 21.53 13.86 -30.09
C LEU A 6 22.32 12.53 -30.07
N GLY A 7 22.81 12.08 -31.23
CA GLY A 7 23.55 10.82 -31.38
C GLY A 7 24.97 10.81 -30.77
N ARG A 8 25.58 11.97 -30.50
CA ARG A 8 26.91 12.05 -29.85
C ARG A 8 26.85 11.97 -28.32
N ARG A 9 25.73 12.36 -27.69
CA ARG A 9 25.57 12.31 -26.23
C ARG A 9 25.12 10.94 -25.70
N PHE A 10 24.53 10.10 -26.56
CA PHE A 10 23.98 8.80 -26.15
C PHE A 10 24.80 7.56 -26.56
N LYS A 11 25.86 7.71 -27.36
CA LYS A 11 26.71 6.58 -27.78
C LYS A 11 27.52 5.89 -26.66
N PRO A 12 28.09 6.57 -25.65
CA PRO A 12 28.86 5.88 -24.62
C PRO A 12 27.96 5.12 -23.63
N ASN A 13 26.75 5.63 -23.33
CA ASN A 13 25.86 5.02 -22.33
C ASN A 13 25.05 3.83 -22.87
N PHE A 14 24.74 3.79 -24.16
CA PHE A 14 24.06 2.63 -24.77
C PHE A 14 25.01 1.44 -24.96
N SER A 15 26.27 1.72 -25.32
CA SER A 15 27.32 0.69 -25.39
C SER A 15 27.63 0.12 -24.01
N ALA A 16 27.76 0.98 -22.99
CA ALA A 16 27.95 0.53 -21.62
C ALA A 16 26.73 -0.29 -21.11
N GLY A 17 25.49 0.16 -21.36
CA GLY A 17 24.28 -0.55 -20.93
C GLY A 17 24.10 -1.92 -21.59
N ALA A 18 24.36 -2.03 -22.90
CA ALA A 18 24.27 -3.30 -23.62
C ALA A 18 25.37 -4.30 -23.21
N VAL A 19 26.61 -3.81 -23.02
CA VAL A 19 27.72 -4.65 -22.50
C VAL A 19 27.44 -5.07 -21.06
N THR A 20 26.89 -4.19 -20.24
CA THR A 20 26.50 -4.51 -18.85
C THR A 20 25.35 -5.52 -18.80
N PHE A 21 24.35 -5.41 -19.70
CA PHE A 21 23.25 -6.38 -19.80
C PHE A 21 23.73 -7.77 -20.25
N VAL A 22 24.62 -7.83 -21.24
CA VAL A 22 25.20 -9.10 -21.71
C VAL A 22 26.12 -9.73 -20.66
N VAL A 23 26.96 -8.93 -19.97
CA VAL A 23 27.87 -9.44 -18.95
C VAL A 23 27.14 -9.83 -17.67
N LEU A 24 26.14 -9.08 -17.22
CA LEU A 24 25.46 -9.34 -15.93
C LEU A 24 24.28 -10.31 -16.02
N LEU A 25 23.62 -10.47 -17.17
CA LEU A 25 22.47 -11.39 -17.27
C LEU A 25 22.78 -12.61 -18.13
N VAL A 26 23.49 -12.46 -19.25
CA VAL A 26 23.76 -13.58 -20.16
C VAL A 26 24.92 -14.44 -19.66
N SER A 27 25.96 -13.83 -19.08
CA SER A 27 27.11 -14.60 -18.55
C SER A 27 26.75 -15.52 -17.37
N PRO A 28 25.93 -15.09 -16.38
CA PRO A 28 25.53 -15.98 -15.28
C PRO A 28 24.53 -17.05 -15.72
N LEU A 29 23.69 -16.78 -16.72
CA LEU A 29 22.80 -17.77 -17.31
C LEU A 29 23.59 -18.84 -18.06
N LEU A 30 24.58 -18.46 -18.88
CA LEU A 30 25.44 -19.40 -19.59
C LEU A 30 26.33 -20.19 -18.62
N ALA A 31 26.89 -19.54 -17.59
CA ALA A 31 27.62 -20.20 -16.51
C ALA A 31 26.70 -21.16 -15.72
N GLY A 32 25.47 -20.75 -15.42
CA GLY A 32 24.45 -21.56 -14.76
C GLY A 32 24.07 -22.79 -15.57
N VAL A 33 23.85 -22.64 -16.88
CA VAL A 33 23.57 -23.76 -17.79
C VAL A 33 24.79 -24.70 -17.90
N TYR A 34 26.01 -24.17 -17.98
CA TYR A 34 27.23 -24.98 -18.01
C TYR A 34 27.46 -25.74 -16.68
N VAL A 35 27.25 -25.09 -15.54
CA VAL A 35 27.32 -25.71 -14.20
C VAL A 35 26.23 -26.75 -14.03
N PHE A 36 25.00 -26.50 -14.50
CA PHE A 36 23.91 -27.46 -14.44
C PHE A 36 24.16 -28.66 -15.35
N ALA A 37 24.69 -28.44 -16.56
CA ALA A 37 25.06 -29.48 -17.50
C ALA A 37 26.22 -30.35 -17.00
N THR A 38 27.22 -29.74 -16.36
CA THR A 38 28.36 -30.46 -15.75
C THR A 38 27.97 -31.18 -14.46
N ALA A 39 27.08 -30.60 -13.63
CA ALA A 39 26.51 -31.24 -12.45
C ALA A 39 25.66 -32.47 -12.82
N ARG A 40 24.90 -32.42 -13.92
CA ARG A 40 24.12 -33.55 -14.45
C ARG A 40 25.01 -34.72 -14.90
N ARG A 41 26.22 -34.44 -15.43
CA ARG A 41 27.20 -35.49 -15.78
C ARG A 41 27.93 -36.08 -14.57
N ARG A 42 28.08 -35.33 -13.46
CA ARG A 42 28.86 -35.74 -12.27
C ARG A 42 28.03 -36.19 -11.06
N LYS A 43 26.69 -36.29 -11.17
CA LYS A 43 25.76 -36.62 -10.05
C LYS A 43 26.01 -35.75 -8.80
N VAL A 44 26.27 -34.46 -9.00
CA VAL A 44 26.49 -33.51 -7.89
C VAL A 44 25.15 -33.21 -7.20
N PRO A 45 25.07 -33.23 -5.85
CA PRO A 45 23.81 -32.97 -5.14
C PRO A 45 23.28 -31.56 -5.42
N LEU A 46 21.95 -31.47 -5.64
CA LEU A 46 21.21 -30.28 -6.06
C LEU A 46 21.36 -29.08 -5.09
N SER A 47 21.76 -29.33 -3.84
CA SER A 47 21.97 -28.31 -2.80
C SER A 47 23.02 -27.26 -3.19
N ASN A 48 24.08 -27.66 -3.88
CA ASN A 48 25.15 -26.74 -4.26
C ASN A 48 24.75 -25.81 -5.41
N ILE A 49 23.83 -26.23 -6.29
CA ILE A 49 23.35 -25.42 -7.42
C ILE A 49 22.49 -24.26 -6.92
N CYS A 50 21.65 -24.51 -5.91
CA CYS A 50 20.79 -23.49 -5.31
C CYS A 50 21.61 -22.34 -4.71
N LEU A 51 22.72 -22.66 -4.05
CA LEU A 51 23.62 -21.65 -3.47
C LEU A 51 24.20 -20.71 -4.54
N PHE A 52 24.65 -21.26 -5.68
CA PHE A 52 25.17 -20.44 -6.78
C PHE A 52 24.11 -19.52 -7.40
N VAL A 53 22.88 -20.03 -7.57
CA VAL A 53 21.77 -19.23 -8.09
C VAL A 53 21.40 -18.10 -7.13
N CYS A 54 21.34 -18.39 -5.81
CA CYS A 54 21.06 -17.38 -4.79
C CYS A 54 22.15 -16.29 -4.75
N VAL A 55 23.43 -16.67 -4.83
CA VAL A 55 24.55 -15.72 -4.83
C VAL A 55 24.51 -14.83 -6.08
N ALA A 56 24.23 -15.40 -7.25
CA ALA A 56 24.09 -14.63 -8.49
C ALA A 56 22.88 -13.68 -8.46
N ALA A 57 21.74 -14.14 -7.93
CA ALA A 57 20.55 -13.31 -7.75
C ALA A 57 20.82 -12.12 -6.81
N SER A 58 21.49 -12.35 -5.68
CA SER A 58 21.87 -11.28 -4.74
C SER A 58 22.78 -10.23 -5.37
N ALA A 59 23.74 -10.65 -6.22
CA ALA A 59 24.62 -9.72 -6.93
C ALA A 59 23.88 -8.85 -7.96
N VAL A 60 22.88 -9.42 -8.64
CA VAL A 60 22.04 -8.69 -9.60
C VAL A 60 21.10 -7.72 -8.87
N ILE A 61 20.46 -8.15 -7.77
CA ILE A 61 19.60 -7.30 -6.96
C ILE A 61 20.39 -6.10 -6.40
N GLY A 62 21.62 -6.32 -5.94
CA GLY A 62 22.51 -5.25 -5.47
C GLY A 62 22.97 -4.27 -6.56
N SER A 63 22.95 -4.67 -7.84
CA SER A 63 23.39 -3.83 -8.97
C SER A 63 22.28 -2.93 -9.51
N PHE A 64 21.01 -3.25 -9.25
CA PHE A 64 19.84 -2.48 -9.69
C PHE A 64 18.90 -2.18 -8.51
N PRO A 65 19.37 -1.42 -7.50
CA PRO A 65 18.58 -1.16 -6.31
C PRO A 65 17.24 -0.51 -6.67
N ASP A 66 17.20 0.44 -7.62
CA ASP A 66 15.97 1.17 -7.95
C ASP A 66 14.87 0.35 -8.65
N LEU A 67 15.21 -0.80 -9.28
CA LEU A 67 14.23 -1.68 -9.91
C LEU A 67 13.56 -2.63 -8.88
N PHE A 68 14.28 -2.95 -7.81
CA PHE A 68 13.84 -3.87 -6.76
C PHE A 68 13.58 -3.17 -5.41
N ARG A 69 13.78 -1.87 -5.33
CA ARG A 69 13.45 -1.03 -4.19
C ARG A 69 11.93 -1.03 -4.08
N ASP A 70 11.44 -1.53 -2.95
CA ASP A 70 10.04 -1.35 -2.60
C ASP A 70 9.79 0.17 -2.55
N LYS A 71 8.89 0.67 -3.42
CA LYS A 71 8.47 2.08 -3.44
C LYS A 71 7.90 2.50 -2.07
N TYR A 72 7.63 1.53 -1.20
CA TYR A 72 7.12 1.69 0.17
C TYR A 72 8.14 1.30 1.26
N ASN A 73 9.44 1.22 0.95
CA ASN A 73 10.48 0.90 1.94
C ASN A 73 10.48 1.93 3.10
N PRO A 74 10.18 1.52 4.34
CA PRO A 74 10.05 2.43 5.48
C PRO A 74 11.39 2.90 6.07
N GLN A 75 12.52 2.41 5.56
CA GLN A 75 13.88 2.81 5.95
C GLN A 75 14.52 3.80 4.98
N ASP A 76 13.74 4.38 4.06
CA ASP A 76 14.21 5.54 3.31
C ASP A 76 14.27 6.73 4.26
N ASN A 77 15.48 7.07 4.73
CA ASN A 77 15.77 8.15 5.69
C ASN A 77 15.53 9.56 5.12
N SER A 78 14.54 9.72 4.25
CA SER A 78 14.10 11.00 3.73
C SER A 78 13.14 11.66 4.74
N TRP A 79 13.73 12.14 5.84
CA TRP A 79 13.10 12.91 6.94
C TRP A 79 12.06 12.17 7.78
N LEU A 80 11.85 12.65 9.01
CA LEU A 80 10.82 12.21 9.98
C LEU A 80 9.39 12.46 9.45
N VAL A 81 8.99 11.82 8.35
CA VAL A 81 7.66 11.99 7.78
C VAL A 81 6.68 11.21 8.66
N LEU A 82 5.89 11.94 9.45
CA LEU A 82 4.75 11.38 10.16
C LEU A 82 3.75 10.85 9.12
N VAL A 83 3.63 9.52 9.02
CA VAL A 83 2.68 8.89 8.09
C VAL A 83 1.35 8.69 8.80
N LEU A 84 0.32 9.43 8.37
CA LEU A 84 -1.01 9.35 8.97
C LEU A 84 -1.97 8.57 8.08
N LEU A 85 -2.63 7.57 8.68
CA LEU A 85 -3.74 6.85 8.07
C LEU A 85 -5.06 7.47 8.54
N CYS A 86 -5.79 8.07 7.61
CA CYS A 86 -7.06 8.70 7.90
C CYS A 86 -8.22 7.77 7.56
N VAL A 87 -9.16 7.65 8.49
CA VAL A 87 -10.35 6.79 8.37
C VAL A 87 -11.59 7.62 8.73
N ARG A 88 -12.70 7.29 8.08
CA ARG A 88 -14.02 7.91 8.29
C ARG A 88 -14.84 7.14 9.34
N SER A 89 -16.18 7.32 9.36
CA SER A 89 -17.15 6.63 10.23
C SER A 89 -17.06 5.10 10.23
N GLU A 90 -16.43 4.53 9.20
CA GLU A 90 -16.23 3.10 9.05
C GLU A 90 -15.10 2.53 9.92
N TRP A 91 -14.59 3.32 10.89
CA TRP A 91 -13.57 2.89 11.85
C TRP A 91 -13.88 1.54 12.52
N HIS A 92 -15.16 1.25 12.80
CA HIS A 92 -15.61 0.03 13.45
C HIS A 92 -15.40 -1.23 12.59
N ARG A 93 -15.15 -1.08 11.29
CA ARG A 93 -14.80 -2.18 10.39
C ARG A 93 -13.32 -2.55 10.47
N LEU A 94 -12.50 -1.67 11.04
CA LEU A 94 -11.12 -1.94 11.39
C LEU A 94 -11.09 -2.42 12.83
N LEU A 95 -11.05 -3.75 13.01
CA LEU A 95 -11.13 -4.41 14.31
C LEU A 95 -9.98 -4.01 15.27
N SER A 96 -8.83 -3.60 14.73
CA SER A 96 -7.69 -3.14 15.52
C SER A 96 -6.65 -2.42 14.66
N SER A 97 -5.93 -1.46 15.24
CA SER A 97 -4.71 -0.91 14.65
C SER A 97 -3.56 -1.91 14.61
N PHE A 98 -3.69 -3.10 15.22
CA PHE A 98 -2.66 -4.15 15.21
C PHE A 98 -2.25 -4.61 13.80
N PHE A 99 -3.18 -4.55 12.83
CA PHE A 99 -2.90 -4.92 11.45
C PHE A 99 -2.41 -3.74 10.59
N VAL A 100 -2.26 -2.56 11.19
CA VAL A 100 -1.73 -1.39 10.52
C VAL A 100 -0.20 -1.50 10.52
N PRO A 101 0.47 -1.41 9.36
CA PRO A 101 1.93 -1.49 9.30
C PRO A 101 2.64 -0.47 10.20
N GLU A 102 3.78 -0.86 10.75
CA GLU A 102 4.55 -0.05 11.72
C GLU A 102 5.02 1.31 11.18
N TYR A 103 5.18 1.43 9.85
CA TYR A 103 5.54 2.69 9.21
C TYR A 103 4.43 3.75 9.29
N ILE A 104 3.18 3.34 9.56
CA ILE A 104 2.06 4.26 9.78
C ILE A 104 2.09 4.69 11.24
N SER A 105 2.42 5.96 11.46
CA SER A 105 2.64 6.51 12.79
C SER A 105 1.37 6.56 13.64
N ALA A 106 0.23 6.87 13.03
CA ALA A 106 -1.05 6.90 13.73
C ALA A 106 -2.25 6.77 12.79
N VAL A 107 -3.34 6.21 13.33
CA VAL A 107 -4.67 6.26 12.72
C VAL A 107 -5.42 7.48 13.25
N ARG A 108 -5.99 8.29 12.35
CA ARG A 108 -6.73 9.52 12.68
C ARG A 108 -8.11 9.52 12.03
N TRP A 109 -9.03 10.26 12.63
CA TRP A 109 -10.43 10.26 12.24
C TRP A 109 -10.80 11.51 11.46
N ILE A 110 -11.51 11.36 10.36
CA ILE A 110 -12.10 12.45 9.60
C ILE A 110 -13.55 12.63 10.03
N ASP A 111 -13.99 13.87 10.26
CA ASP A 111 -15.41 14.14 10.48
C ASP A 111 -16.19 13.93 9.18
N ASP A 112 -17.12 12.99 9.25
CA ASP A 112 -18.01 12.61 8.17
C ASP A 112 -19.47 12.49 8.64
N GLY A 113 -19.78 13.02 9.83
CA GLY A 113 -21.11 12.94 10.41
C GLY A 113 -21.31 11.82 11.42
N PHE A 114 -20.32 10.96 11.68
CA PHE A 114 -20.39 10.07 12.85
C PHE A 114 -20.52 10.91 14.14
N ARG A 115 -21.35 10.48 15.09
CA ARG A 115 -21.63 11.22 16.34
C ARG A 115 -21.43 10.40 17.61
N GLY A 116 -20.80 9.24 17.52
CA GLY A 116 -20.36 8.46 18.68
C GLY A 116 -18.96 8.84 19.15
N LEU A 117 -18.55 8.42 20.36
CA LEU A 117 -17.14 8.53 20.74
C LEU A 117 -16.30 7.60 19.86
N LEU A 118 -15.16 8.12 19.41
CA LEU A 118 -14.18 7.36 18.63
C LEU A 118 -13.09 6.76 19.54
N PRO A 119 -12.44 5.66 19.14
CA PRO A 119 -11.27 5.16 19.85
C PRO A 119 -10.13 6.16 19.85
N LEU A 120 -9.30 6.13 20.90
CA LEU A 120 -8.08 6.92 20.99
C LEU A 120 -6.87 6.08 20.57
N PRO A 121 -5.87 6.69 19.95
CA PRO A 121 -4.55 6.08 19.84
C PRO A 121 -4.03 5.69 21.23
N PHE A 122 -3.44 4.50 21.34
CA PHE A 122 -2.84 4.04 22.57
C PHE A 122 -1.72 5.00 23.01
N ASN A 123 -1.76 5.43 24.26
CA ASN A 123 -0.71 6.22 24.88
C ASN A 123 -0.50 5.73 26.31
N SER A 124 0.69 5.22 26.63
CA SER A 124 1.02 4.64 27.94
C SER A 124 1.09 5.69 29.06
N THR A 125 1.40 6.95 28.74
CA THR A 125 1.58 8.02 29.72
C THR A 125 0.28 8.39 30.46
N PRO A 126 -0.87 8.64 29.79
CA PRO A 126 -2.13 8.97 30.46
C PRO A 126 -2.94 7.73 30.90
N GLY A 127 -2.30 6.58 31.12
CA GLY A 127 -2.97 5.37 31.63
C GLY A 127 -3.33 4.31 30.59
N GLY A 128 -2.78 4.37 29.37
CA GLY A 128 -2.94 3.33 28.35
C GLY A 128 -4.41 3.07 28.02
N ASN A 129 -4.86 1.83 28.27
CA ASN A 129 -6.24 1.40 28.01
C ASN A 129 -7.27 2.01 28.98
N ALA A 130 -6.82 2.60 30.10
CA ALA A 130 -7.68 3.25 31.09
C ALA A 130 -7.73 4.78 30.92
N ALA A 131 -7.09 5.32 29.87
CA ALA A 131 -7.11 6.76 29.60
C ALA A 131 -8.54 7.25 29.34
N SER A 132 -8.95 8.30 30.05
CA SER A 132 -10.26 8.94 29.90
C SER A 132 -10.06 10.46 29.77
N PRO A 133 -9.80 10.98 28.57
CA PRO A 133 -9.63 12.41 28.38
C PRO A 133 -10.86 13.21 28.81
N PRO A 134 -10.70 14.48 29.22
CA PRO A 134 -11.78 15.29 29.77
C PRO A 134 -12.92 15.56 28.77
N TYR A 135 -12.65 15.47 27.46
CA TYR A 135 -13.66 15.60 26.41
C TYR A 135 -14.50 14.34 26.18
N PHE A 136 -14.21 13.23 26.88
CA PHE A 136 -15.07 12.05 26.88
C PHE A 136 -16.30 12.28 27.77
N ASN A 137 -17.40 11.64 27.41
CA ASN A 137 -18.65 11.75 28.15
C ASN A 137 -19.30 10.37 28.36
N ASN A 138 -20.16 10.28 29.37
CA ASN A 138 -20.89 9.07 29.74
C ASN A 138 -22.11 8.77 28.84
N LYS A 139 -22.26 9.47 27.70
CA LYS A 139 -23.39 9.30 26.77
C LYS A 139 -22.94 8.79 25.40
N ASN A 140 -21.67 8.40 25.25
CA ASN A 140 -21.08 7.99 23.98
C ASN A 140 -21.32 9.03 22.85
N ARG A 141 -21.26 10.32 23.17
CA ARG A 141 -21.40 11.40 22.19
C ARG A 141 -20.04 11.80 21.64
N ALA A 142 -19.93 12.04 20.34
CA ALA A 142 -18.70 12.52 19.72
C ALA A 142 -18.20 13.80 20.40
N SER A 143 -16.88 13.95 20.37
CA SER A 143 -16.21 15.20 20.70
C SER A 143 -15.44 15.70 19.47
N ASP A 144 -15.52 17.01 19.22
CA ASP A 144 -14.83 17.65 18.09
C ASP A 144 -13.30 17.53 18.20
N GLU A 145 -12.78 17.30 19.41
CA GLU A 145 -11.34 17.08 19.66
C GLU A 145 -10.83 15.73 19.13
N GLN A 146 -11.73 14.81 18.79
CA GLN A 146 -11.36 13.49 18.26
C GLN A 146 -11.05 13.52 16.76
N TYR A 147 -11.58 14.51 16.04
CA TYR A 147 -11.39 14.61 14.60
C TYR A 147 -10.11 15.35 14.25
N LEU A 148 -9.51 14.94 13.13
CA LEU A 148 -8.36 15.61 12.56
C LEU A 148 -8.80 16.95 11.96
N ARG A 149 -8.18 18.04 12.42
CA ARG A 149 -8.47 19.41 11.93
C ARG A 149 -7.85 19.68 10.57
N ASP A 150 -6.58 19.30 10.43
CA ASP A 150 -5.84 19.46 9.19
C ASP A 150 -5.91 18.17 8.37
N LEU A 151 -6.71 18.20 7.31
CA LEU A 151 -6.90 17.07 6.41
C LEU A 151 -5.71 16.89 5.46
N GLU A 152 -4.88 17.92 5.28
CA GLU A 152 -3.69 17.86 4.43
C GLU A 152 -2.60 16.99 5.05
N ALA A 153 -2.62 16.84 6.37
CA ALA A 153 -1.73 15.95 7.11
C ALA A 153 -1.95 14.45 6.80
N CYS A 154 -3.07 14.06 6.18
CA CYS A 154 -3.34 12.66 5.84
C CYS A 154 -2.43 12.17 4.69
N SER A 155 -1.58 11.19 4.98
CA SER A 155 -0.74 10.52 3.97
C SER A 155 -1.50 9.43 3.23
N PHE A 156 -2.35 8.71 3.95
CA PHE A 156 -3.25 7.68 3.41
C PHE A 156 -4.69 7.95 3.82
N LEU A 157 -5.64 7.57 2.97
CA LEU A 157 -7.06 7.68 3.21
C LEU A 157 -7.75 6.35 2.91
N VAL A 158 -8.51 5.86 3.88
CA VAL A 158 -9.46 4.76 3.68
C VAL A 158 -10.84 5.34 3.49
N GLU A 159 -11.44 5.08 2.34
CA GLU A 159 -12.76 5.61 2.01
C GLU A 159 -13.67 4.55 1.41
N LEU A 160 -14.91 4.52 1.90
CA LEU A 160 -16.01 3.79 1.30
C LEU A 160 -16.75 4.73 0.34
N GLN A 161 -16.71 4.42 -0.96
CA GLN A 161 -17.45 5.11 -1.99
C GLN A 161 -18.70 4.31 -2.35
N LEU A 162 -19.85 4.81 -1.92
CA LEU A 162 -21.18 4.35 -2.31
C LEU A 162 -21.84 5.38 -3.23
N ASP A 163 -22.85 4.96 -3.99
CA ASP A 163 -23.69 5.88 -4.76
C ASP A 163 -24.65 6.62 -3.82
N ARG A 164 -24.21 7.77 -3.33
CA ARG A 164 -24.93 8.61 -2.36
C ARG A 164 -24.75 10.07 -2.69
N HIS A 165 -25.66 10.90 -2.18
CA HIS A 165 -25.64 12.35 -2.44
C HIS A 165 -24.47 13.08 -1.77
N TYR A 166 -23.81 12.48 -0.77
CA TYR A 166 -22.67 13.09 -0.11
C TYR A 166 -21.39 12.92 -0.96
N PRO A 167 -20.56 13.98 -1.08
CA PRO A 167 -19.34 13.91 -1.88
C PRO A 167 -18.31 12.97 -1.25
N THR A 168 -17.61 12.23 -2.10
CA THR A 168 -16.42 11.44 -1.74
C THR A 168 -15.16 12.27 -1.94
N ARG A 169 -14.23 12.23 -0.99
CA ARG A 169 -13.01 13.06 -1.04
C ARG A 169 -11.92 12.46 -1.92
N GLY A 170 -11.86 11.14 -1.97
CA GLY A 170 -10.92 10.36 -2.76
C GLY A 170 -11.18 10.33 -4.26
N SER A 171 -12.19 11.06 -4.74
CA SER A 171 -12.48 11.20 -6.16
C SER A 171 -11.52 12.16 -6.88
N ASP A 172 -10.82 13.03 -6.13
CA ASP A 172 -9.87 13.98 -6.68
C ASP A 172 -8.49 13.33 -6.96
N LEU A 173 -8.24 13.05 -8.24
CA LEU A 173 -6.99 12.46 -8.74
C LEU A 173 -5.78 13.42 -8.67
N SER A 174 -6.00 14.72 -8.47
CA SER A 174 -4.90 15.66 -8.27
C SER A 174 -4.31 15.54 -6.86
N THR A 175 -5.13 15.13 -5.89
CA THR A 175 -4.75 14.96 -4.49
C THR A 175 -4.44 13.51 -4.14
N TRP A 176 -5.11 12.54 -4.78
CA TRP A 176 -5.08 11.13 -4.37
C TRP A 176 -4.70 10.17 -5.50
N GLU A 177 -3.78 9.27 -5.20
CA GLU A 177 -3.40 8.09 -5.99
C GLU A 177 -4.13 6.86 -5.44
N LEU A 178 -4.80 6.10 -6.31
CA LEU A 178 -5.48 4.86 -5.92
C LEU A 178 -4.46 3.72 -5.73
N ILE A 179 -4.34 3.21 -4.51
CA ILE A 179 -3.43 2.09 -4.18
C ILE A 179 -4.15 0.75 -4.30
N ALA A 180 -5.35 0.66 -3.72
CA ALA A 180 -6.16 -0.55 -3.77
C ALA A 180 -7.65 -0.20 -3.73
N ALA A 181 -8.47 -1.02 -4.38
CA ALA A 181 -9.91 -0.90 -4.36
C ALA A 181 -10.56 -2.29 -4.36
N LEU A 182 -11.50 -2.51 -3.46
CA LEU A 182 -12.25 -3.75 -3.36
C LEU A 182 -13.75 -3.46 -3.46
N PRO A 183 -14.53 -4.32 -4.13
CA PRO A 183 -15.98 -4.17 -4.18
C PRO A 183 -16.56 -4.30 -2.77
N TYR A 184 -17.49 -3.41 -2.44
CA TYR A 184 -18.13 -3.35 -1.13
C TYR A 184 -19.64 -3.40 -1.27
N LEU A 185 -20.28 -4.35 -0.60
CA LEU A 185 -21.72 -4.57 -0.67
C LEU A 185 -22.49 -3.38 -0.06
N ASP A 186 -23.28 -2.71 -0.88
CA ASP A 186 -24.12 -1.61 -0.44
C ASP A 186 -25.35 -2.15 0.29
N ARG A 187 -25.40 -1.98 1.61
CA ARG A 187 -26.52 -2.45 2.41
C ARG A 187 -27.84 -1.77 2.03
N GLU A 188 -27.88 -0.48 1.77
CA GLU A 188 -29.15 0.25 1.66
C GLU A 188 -29.80 0.01 0.29
N LEU A 189 -28.99 -0.09 -0.76
CA LEU A 189 -29.47 -0.30 -2.12
C LEU A 189 -29.63 -1.79 -2.48
N SER A 190 -28.97 -2.70 -1.75
CA SER A 190 -29.11 -4.15 -2.00
C SER A 190 -30.33 -4.75 -1.31
N PRO A 191 -31.11 -5.65 -1.98
CA PRO A 191 -32.25 -6.31 -1.36
C PRO A 191 -31.87 -7.18 -0.15
N PRO A 192 -32.67 -7.22 0.94
CA PRO A 192 -32.36 -7.98 2.14
C PRO A 192 -32.06 -9.47 1.91
N MET A 193 -32.79 -10.11 1.01
CA MET A 193 -32.63 -11.53 0.69
C MET A 193 -31.24 -11.83 0.11
N TYR A 194 -30.84 -11.10 -0.92
CA TYR A 194 -29.59 -11.33 -1.63
C TYR A 194 -28.36 -10.80 -0.90
N ARG A 195 -28.50 -9.78 -0.04
CA ARG A 195 -27.36 -9.32 0.78
C ARG A 195 -27.06 -10.21 1.98
N SER A 196 -28.05 -10.95 2.47
CA SER A 196 -27.91 -11.81 3.66
C SER A 196 -27.50 -13.24 3.32
N PHE A 197 -27.85 -13.73 2.13
CA PHE A 197 -27.55 -15.10 1.69
C PHE A 197 -26.76 -15.11 0.39
N PHE A 198 -25.67 -15.88 0.37
CA PHE A 198 -24.93 -16.12 -0.85
C PHE A 198 -25.65 -17.16 -1.72
N ILE A 199 -26.32 -16.70 -2.76
CA ILE A 199 -26.94 -17.55 -3.79
C ILE A 199 -26.09 -17.42 -5.06
N PRO A 200 -25.48 -18.51 -5.58
CA PRO A 200 -24.64 -18.45 -6.77
C PRO A 200 -25.29 -17.71 -7.94
N HIS A 201 -24.52 -16.87 -8.62
CA HIS A 201 -24.93 -15.95 -9.69
C HIS A 201 -25.88 -14.82 -9.26
N LEU A 202 -26.96 -15.13 -8.54
CA LEU A 202 -27.94 -14.14 -8.09
C LEU A 202 -27.37 -13.13 -7.10
N TRP A 203 -26.43 -13.54 -6.25
CA TRP A 203 -25.82 -12.64 -5.27
C TRP A 203 -25.09 -11.48 -5.94
N GLN A 204 -24.34 -11.75 -7.01
CA GLN A 204 -23.60 -10.71 -7.73
C GLN A 204 -24.54 -9.85 -8.59
N GLU A 205 -25.55 -10.45 -9.21
CA GLU A 205 -26.47 -9.77 -10.12
C GLU A 205 -27.49 -8.88 -9.41
N LYS A 206 -27.95 -9.28 -8.21
CA LYS A 206 -29.06 -8.61 -7.50
C LYS A 206 -28.60 -7.60 -6.46
N ASN A 207 -27.35 -7.66 -6.04
CA ASN A 207 -26.80 -6.71 -5.08
C ASN A 207 -26.12 -5.54 -5.78
N VAL A 208 -26.10 -4.41 -5.09
CA VAL A 208 -25.40 -3.19 -5.50
C VAL A 208 -24.09 -3.13 -4.74
N PHE A 209 -23.01 -2.76 -5.43
CA PHE A 209 -21.68 -2.63 -4.86
C PHE A 209 -21.14 -1.22 -5.06
N GLY A 210 -20.56 -0.67 -3.99
CA GLY A 210 -19.62 0.44 -4.09
C GLY A 210 -18.18 -0.06 -4.04
N MET A 211 -17.26 0.86 -3.73
CA MET A 211 -15.83 0.57 -3.66
C MET A 211 -15.27 0.96 -2.30
N TYR A 212 -14.54 0.04 -1.67
CA TYR A 212 -13.73 0.32 -0.48
C TYR A 212 -12.29 0.53 -0.93
N MET A 213 -11.79 1.74 -0.75
CA MET A 213 -10.54 2.20 -1.37
C MET A 213 -9.49 2.55 -0.33
N LEU A 214 -8.25 2.21 -0.65
CA LEU A 214 -7.05 2.75 -0.02
C LEU A 214 -6.39 3.72 -0.99
N LEU A 215 -6.26 4.96 -0.57
CA LEU A 215 -5.74 6.07 -1.34
C LEU A 215 -4.47 6.58 -0.68
N LYS A 216 -3.48 6.98 -1.49
CA LYS A 216 -2.26 7.65 -1.06
C LYS A 216 -2.31 9.09 -1.53
N ARG A 217 -1.93 10.04 -0.68
CA ARG A 217 -1.83 11.44 -1.09
C ARG A 217 -0.68 11.61 -2.09
N VAL A 218 -0.94 12.31 -3.19
CA VAL A 218 0.07 12.74 -4.15
C VAL A 218 0.80 13.92 -3.50
N SER A 219 2.06 13.73 -3.12
CA SER A 219 2.93 14.84 -2.75
C SER A 219 3.34 15.59 -4.02
N MET A 220 3.06 16.89 -4.10
CA MET A 220 3.73 17.76 -5.07
C MET A 220 5.22 17.89 -4.74
#